data_AF-A0A081CQE4-F1
#
_entry.id   AF-A0A081CQE4-F1
#
_cell.length_a   1.000
_cell.length_b   1.000
_cell.length_c   1.000
_cell.angle_alpha   90.00
_cell.angle_beta   90.00
_cell.angle_gamma   90.00
#
_symmetry.space_group_name_H-M   'P 1'
#
loop_
_entity.id
_entity.type
_entity.pdbx_description
1 polymer ?
#
loop_
_entity_poly.entity_id
_entity_poly.type
_entity_poly.pdbx_seq_one_letter_code
_entity_poly.pdbx_strand_id
1 'polypeptide(L)'
;MAQTQTKTGHKTYDVRDRLILALHAQLRAERETREAMEWVIHNGGLSPEVLEAMASDPIPVVTSHDMQTIDKSVEQLRLASSQQGARP
;
A
#
# COMPACT_ATOMS: atom_id res chain seq x y z
N MET A 1 0.60 39.11 -23.58
CA MET A 1 -0.06 37.82 -23.27
C MET A 1 0.56 37.28 -22.00
N ALA A 2 -0.17 37.37 -20.88
CA ALA A 2 0.32 36.97 -19.56
C ALA A 2 0.13 35.46 -19.38
N GLN A 3 1.22 34.74 -19.15
CA GLN A 3 1.19 33.31 -18.89
C GLN A 3 0.68 33.09 -17.45
N THR A 4 -0.55 32.59 -17.33
CA THR A 4 -1.11 32.15 -16.06
C THR A 4 -0.44 30.84 -15.67
N GLN A 5 0.59 30.93 -14.84
CA GLN A 5 1.23 29.77 -14.23
C GLN A 5 0.25 29.18 -13.21
N THR A 6 -0.45 28.11 -13.59
CA THR A 6 -1.29 27.33 -12.68
C THR A 6 -0.39 26.68 -11.64
N LYS A 7 -0.26 27.32 -10.46
CA LYS A 7 0.31 26.70 -9.27
C LYS A 7 -0.52 25.46 -8.97
N THR A 8 -0.04 24.30 -9.40
CA THR A 8 -0.45 23.00 -8.86
C THR A 8 0.01 22.98 -7.40
N GLY A 9 -0.83 23.49 -6.50
CA GLY A 9 -0.62 23.33 -5.07
C GLY A 9 -0.57 21.84 -4.79
N HIS A 10 0.62 21.30 -4.56
CA HIS A 10 0.80 19.96 -4.03
C HIS A 10 0.00 19.90 -2.72
N LYS A 11 -1.15 19.21 -2.74
CA LYS A 11 -1.91 18.95 -1.52
C LYS A 11 -1.03 18.05 -0.66
N THR A 12 -0.40 18.64 0.36
CA THR A 12 0.46 17.90 1.28
C THR A 12 -0.44 16.98 2.09
N TYR A 13 -0.35 15.67 1.82
CA TYR A 13 -1.07 14.66 2.60
C TYR A 13 -0.36 14.49 3.94
N ASP A 14 -1.11 14.71 5.03
CA ASP A 14 -0.58 14.47 6.36
C ASP A 14 -0.38 12.96 6.63
N VAL A 15 0.06 12.59 7.83
CA VAL A 15 0.31 11.17 8.17
C VAL A 15 -0.98 10.34 8.11
N ARG A 16 -2.12 10.92 8.51
CA ARG A 16 -3.42 10.23 8.52
C ARG A 16 -3.90 9.98 7.10
N ASP A 17 -3.83 11.00 6.24
CA ASP A 17 -4.22 10.88 4.84
C ASP A 17 -3.39 9.82 4.12
N ARG A 18 -2.08 9.77 4.38
CA ARG A 18 -1.19 8.74 3.84
C ARG A 18 -1.55 7.33 4.32
N LEU A 19 -1.89 7.17 5.60
CA LEU A 19 -2.34 5.88 6.13
C LEU A 19 -3.67 5.44 5.49
N ILE A 20 -4.62 6.35 5.34
CA ILE A 20 -5.91 6.06 4.67
C ILE A 20 -5.68 5.61 3.23
N LEU A 21 -4.82 6.30 2.49
CA LEU A 21 -4.48 5.93 1.11
C LEU A 21 -3.77 4.56 1.04
N ALA A 22 -2.86 4.28 1.97
CA ALA A 22 -2.17 2.98 2.03
C ALA A 22 -3.15 1.84 2.31
N LEU A 23 -4.04 2.00 3.30
CA LEU A 23 -5.05 1.01 3.64
C LEU A 23 -6.06 0.82 2.50
N HIS A 24 -6.46 1.90 1.84
CA HIS A 24 -7.31 1.82 0.65
C HIS A 24 -6.63 1.06 -0.48
N ALA A 25 -5.35 1.34 -0.75
CA ALA A 25 -4.57 0.63 -1.77
C ALA A 25 -4.47 -0.86 -1.45
N GLN A 26 -4.22 -1.22 -0.19
CA GLN A 26 -4.17 -2.61 0.25
C GLN A 26 -5.53 -3.32 0.09
N LEU A 27 -6.62 -2.69 0.50
CA LEU A 27 -7.97 -3.24 0.32
C LEU A 27 -8.32 -3.45 -1.15
N ARG A 28 -7.89 -2.53 -2.02
CA ARG A 28 -8.09 -2.65 -3.46
C ARG A 28 -7.31 -3.84 -4.03
N ALA A 29 -6.02 -3.97 -3.69
CA ALA A 29 -5.19 -5.07 -4.16
C ALA A 29 -5.75 -6.44 -3.73
N GLU A 30 -6.30 -6.52 -2.52
CA GLU A 30 -6.97 -7.71 -2.01
C GLU A 30 -8.21 -8.07 -2.84
N ARG A 31 -9.05 -7.08 -3.19
CA ARG A 31 -10.24 -7.29 -4.03
C ARG A 31 -9.88 -7.71 -5.45
N GLU A 32 -8.89 -7.07 -6.07
CA GLU A 32 -8.42 -7.43 -7.40
C GLU A 32 -7.88 -8.88 -7.42
N THR A 33 -7.18 -9.28 -6.37
CA THR A 33 -6.69 -10.67 -6.20
C THR A 33 -7.86 -11.65 -6.04
N ARG A 34 -8.88 -11.30 -5.25
CA ARG A 34 -10.08 -12.13 -5.08
C ARG A 34 -10.84 -12.28 -6.41
N GLU A 35 -11.06 -11.20 -7.14
CA GLU A 35 -11.75 -11.22 -8.43
C GLU A 35 -10.99 -12.09 -9.45
N ALA A 36 -9.66 -11.97 -9.50
CA ALA A 36 -8.83 -12.84 -10.32
C ALA A 36 -8.99 -14.31 -9.91
N MET A 37 -8.98 -14.59 -8.61
CA MET A 37 -9.20 -15.95 -8.09
C MET A 37 -10.56 -16.52 -8.51
N GLU A 38 -11.63 -15.76 -8.32
CA GLU A 38 -13.00 -16.13 -8.70
C GLU A 38 -13.08 -16.42 -10.21
N TRP A 39 -12.46 -15.58 -11.03
CA TRP A 39 -12.39 -15.78 -12.46
C TRP A 39 -11.68 -17.10 -12.81
N VAL A 40 -10.53 -17.38 -12.20
CA VAL A 40 -9.78 -18.63 -12.45
C VAL A 40 -10.59 -19.85 -11.99
N ILE A 41 -11.29 -19.78 -10.85
CA ILE A 41 -12.21 -20.82 -10.37
C ILE A 41 -13.29 -21.11 -11.42
N HIS A 42 -13.95 -20.07 -11.94
CA HIS A 42 -15.06 -20.22 -12.88
C HIS A 42 -14.62 -20.68 -14.27
N ASN A 43 -13.39 -20.41 -14.68
CA ASN A 43 -12.87 -20.73 -16.01
C ASN A 43 -11.95 -21.96 -16.04
N GLY A 44 -11.91 -22.74 -14.94
CA GLY A 44 -11.17 -24.00 -14.88
C GLY A 44 -9.65 -23.85 -14.86
N GLY A 45 -9.13 -22.69 -14.44
CA GLY A 45 -7.69 -22.40 -14.40
C GLY A 45 -6.97 -22.86 -13.13
N LEU A 46 -7.68 -23.41 -12.14
CA LEU A 46 -7.10 -23.96 -10.91
C LEU A 46 -6.84 -25.46 -11.07
N SER A 47 -5.63 -25.82 -11.50
CA SER A 47 -5.18 -27.20 -11.42
C SER A 47 -4.76 -27.55 -9.97
N PRO A 48 -4.77 -28.83 -9.57
CA PRO A 48 -4.25 -29.26 -8.27
C PRO A 48 -2.83 -28.77 -7.99
N GLU A 49 -1.97 -28.74 -9.01
CA GLU A 49 -0.58 -28.28 -8.90
C GLU A 49 -0.50 -26.78 -8.60
N VAL A 50 -1.39 -25.97 -9.18
CA VAL A 50 -1.48 -24.54 -8.87
C VAL A 50 -1.95 -24.34 -7.43
N LEU A 51 -2.96 -25.09 -7.00
CA LEU A 51 -3.46 -25.03 -5.62
C LEU A 51 -2.40 -25.47 -4.60
N GLU A 52 -1.61 -26.50 -4.92
CA GLU A 52 -0.51 -26.97 -4.09
C GLU A 52 0.62 -25.93 -4.03
N ALA A 53 0.96 -25.30 -5.15
CA ALA A 53 1.92 -24.19 -5.18
C ALA A 53 1.46 -23.00 -4.32
N MET A 54 0.16 -22.68 -4.34
CA MET A 54 -0.40 -21.61 -3.50
C MET A 54 -0.46 -21.98 -2.01
N ALA A 55 -0.76 -23.23 -1.68
CA ALA A 55 -0.81 -23.70 -0.30
C ALA A 55 0.58 -23.88 0.32
N SER A 56 1.59 -24.15 -0.52
CA SER A 56 2.99 -24.30 -0.10
C SER A 56 3.79 -23.00 -0.13
N ASP A 57 3.29 -21.95 -0.80
CA ASP A 57 3.87 -20.61 -0.71
C ASP A 57 3.75 -20.09 0.73
N PRO A 58 4.87 -19.91 1.46
CA PRO A 58 4.80 -19.54 2.86
C PRO A 58 4.25 -18.12 3.00
N ILE A 59 3.10 -17.97 3.65
CA ILE A 59 2.68 -16.67 4.18
C ILE A 59 3.76 -16.23 5.17
N PRO A 60 4.50 -15.12 4.93
CA PRO A 60 5.52 -14.68 5.86
C PRO A 60 4.86 -14.41 7.21
N VAL A 61 5.33 -15.09 8.26
CA VAL A 61 4.90 -14.78 9.61
C VAL A 61 5.36 -13.37 9.92
N VAL A 62 4.42 -12.47 10.22
CA VAL A 62 4.77 -11.12 10.68
C VAL A 62 5.53 -11.27 12.00
N THR A 63 6.83 -10.99 11.97
CA THR A 63 7.69 -11.12 13.12
C THR A 63 7.71 -9.83 13.94
N SER A 64 8.17 -9.91 15.19
CA SER A 64 8.41 -8.72 16.01
C SER A 64 9.44 -7.77 15.38
N HIS A 65 10.36 -8.29 14.54
CA HIS A 65 11.31 -7.48 13.79
C HIS A 65 10.62 -6.66 12.68
N ASP A 66 9.64 -7.25 12.01
CA ASP A 66 8.87 -6.57 10.96
C ASP A 66 8.04 -5.43 11.57
N MET A 67 7.43 -5.67 12.74
CA MET A 67 6.74 -4.64 13.51
C MET A 67 7.66 -3.49 13.90
N GLN A 68 8.87 -3.79 14.41
CA GLN A 68 9.86 -2.75 14.72
C GLN A 68 10.31 -1.97 13.48
N THR A 69 10.39 -2.61 12.32
CA THR A 69 10.77 -1.96 11.05
C THR A 69 9.67 -1.01 10.59
N ILE A 70 8.41 -1.43 10.72
CA ILE A 70 7.24 -0.59 10.46
C ILE A 70 7.22 0.59 11.42
N ASP A 71 7.39 0.38 12.73
CA ASP A 71 7.39 1.44 13.74
C ASP A 71 8.47 2.50 13.45
N LYS A 72 9.69 2.05 13.10
CA LYS A 72 10.77 2.95 12.69
C LYS A 72 10.41 3.74 11.43
N SER A 73 9.79 3.09 10.45
CA SER A 73 9.36 3.74 9.21
C SER A 73 8.27 4.78 9.46
N VAL A 74 7.32 4.48 10.34
CA VAL A 74 6.27 5.42 10.77
C VAL A 74 6.86 6.62 11.49
N GLU A 75 7.83 6.41 12.39
CA GLU A 75 8.51 7.53 13.07
C GLU A 75 9.33 8.39 12.10
N GLN A 76 10.04 7.78 11.16
CA GLN A 76 10.74 8.53 10.11
C GLN A 76 9.77 9.38 9.28
N LEU A 77 8.61 8.82 8.92
CA LEU A 77 7.57 9.55 8.22
C LEU A 77 7.01 10.72 9.06
N ARG A 78 6.82 10.54 10.37
CA ARG A 78 6.39 11.61 11.28
C ARG A 78 7.43 12.73 11.34
N LEU A 79 8.70 12.41 11.56
CA LEU A 79 9.80 13.37 11.66
C LEU A 79 10.00 14.15 10.35
N ALA A 80 9.91 13.49 9.19
CA ALA A 80 9.95 14.15 7.88
C ALA A 80 8.78 15.12 7.66
N SER A 81 7.62 14.84 8.26
CA SER A 81 6.45 15.72 8.22
C SER A 81 6.65 16.97 9.08
N SER A 82 7.30 16.81 10.23
CA SER A 82 7.62 17.91 11.15
C SER A 82 8.59 18.93 10.54
N GLN A 83 9.52 18.47 9.72
CA GLN A 83 10.50 19.35 9.05
C GLN A 83 9.93 20.13 7.86
N GLN A 84 8.85 19.65 7.23
CA GLN A 84 8.19 20.37 6.13
C GLN A 84 7.33 21.56 6.60
N GLY A 85 6.97 21.62 7.88
CA GLY A 85 6.27 22.77 8.49
C GLY A 85 7.18 23.93 8.90
N ALA A 86 8.50 23.75 8.87
CA ALA A 86 9.49 24.74 9.28
C ALA A 86 10.36 25.16 8.08
N ARG A 87 9.75 25.86 7.12
CA ARG A 87 10.50 26.57 6.06
C ARG A 87 10.01 28.02 6.03
N PRO A 88 10.90 29.02 6.17
CA PRO A 88 10.54 30.43 6.21
C PRO A 88 9.96 30.94 4.88
#